data_AF-A0A2Z4JDJ7-F1
#
_entry.id   AF-A0A2Z4JDJ7-F1
#
_cell.length_a   1.000
_cell.length_b   1.000
_cell.length_c   1.000
_cell.angle_alpha   90.00
_cell.angle_beta   90.00
_cell.angle_gamma   90.00
#
_symmetry.space_group_name_H-M   'P 1'
#
loop_
_entity.id
_entity.type
_entity.pdbx_description
1 polymer ?
#
loop_
_entity_poly.entity_id
_entity_poly.type
_entity_poly.pdbx_seq_one_letter_code
_entity_poly.pdbx_strand_id
1 'polypeptide(L)' 'MRRTASGWIVADKTGSGAYGTCHDVGIVWPPGRSPVVMSVLTTKHDTGAAPDSQLIAETASLPATALT' A
#
# COMPACT_ATOMS: atom_id res chain seq x y z
N MET A 1 -12.78 1.30 -4.87
CA MET A 1 -12.77 0.26 -3.82
C MET A 1 -12.68 -1.10 -4.49
N ARG A 2 -11.87 -2.01 -3.95
CA ARG A 2 -11.72 -3.39 -4.44
C ARG A 2 -11.86 -4.39 -3.30
N ARG A 3 -12.28 -5.62 -3.61
CA ARG A 3 -12.27 -6.75 -2.67
C ARG A 3 -11.17 -7.73 -3.08
N THR A 4 -10.39 -8.23 -2.13
CA THR A 4 -9.31 -9.20 -2.37
C THR A 4 -9.82 -10.65 -2.30
N ALA A 5 -9.02 -11.62 -2.77
CA ALA A 5 -9.32 -13.05 -2.62
C ALA A 5 -9.40 -13.47 -1.13
N SER A 6 -8.68 -12.80 -0.24
CA SER A 6 -8.74 -13.00 1.21
C SER A 6 -9.95 -12.33 1.88
N GLY A 7 -10.86 -11.73 1.11
CA GLY A 7 -12.09 -11.10 1.60
C GLY A 7 -11.93 -9.67 2.14
N TRP A 8 -10.72 -9.09 2.07
CA TRP A 8 -10.48 -7.71 2.50
C TRP A 8 -11.13 -6.72 1.53
N ILE A 9 -11.63 -5.61 2.05
CA ILE A 9 -12.02 -4.45 1.23
C ILE A 9 -10.92 -3.41 1.32
N VAL A 10 -10.58 -2.80 0.18
CA VAL A 10 -9.52 -1.78 0.08
C VAL A 10 -10.06 -0.56 -0.66
N ALA A 11 -9.85 0.61 -0.08
CA ALA A 11 -10.10 1.91 -0.69
C ALA A 11 -8.82 2.73 -0.63
N ASP A 12 -8.15 2.87 -1.76
CA ASP A 12 -6.80 3.40 -1.83
C ASP A 12 -6.62 4.41 -2.96
N LYS A 13 -5.55 5.18 -2.85
CA LYS A 13 -5.06 6.07 -3.89
C LYS A 13 -3.57 5.88 -4.06
N THR A 14 -3.19 5.53 -5.28
CA THR A 14 -1.80 5.42 -5.69
C THR A 14 -1.19 6.77 -6.05
N GLY A 15 0.13 6.90 -5.91
CA GLY A 15 0.89 8.05 -6.37
C GLY A 15 2.25 7.63 -6.90
N SER A 16 2.71 8.29 -7.98
CA SER A 16 4.04 8.08 -8.52
C SER A 16 4.66 9.38 -9.00
N GLY A 17 5.99 9.40 -9.12
CA GLY A 17 6.72 10.59 -9.55
C GLY A 17 8.20 10.32 -9.81
N ALA A 18 8.97 11.40 -9.99
CA ALA A 18 10.43 11.35 -10.11
C ALA A 18 11.06 10.69 -8.87
N TYR A 19 12.36 10.36 -8.95
CA TYR A 19 13.08 9.70 -7.86
C TYR A 19 12.52 8.32 -7.50
N GLY A 20 11.95 7.59 -8.48
CA GLY A 20 11.27 6.32 -8.22
C GLY A 20 10.18 6.41 -7.17
N THR A 21 9.57 7.59 -6.99
CA THR A 21 8.52 7.80 -5.99
C THR A 21 7.34 6.89 -6.30
N CYS A 22 6.93 6.10 -5.32
CA CYS A 22 5.80 5.18 -5.41
C CYS A 22 5.09 5.13 -4.07
N HIS A 23 3.80 5.42 -4.05
CA HIS A 23 2.99 5.55 -2.85
C HIS A 23 1.66 4.83 -3.03
N ASP A 24 1.13 4.32 -1.91
CA ASP A 24 -0.25 3.88 -1.81
C ASP A 24 -0.80 4.23 -0.42
N VAL A 25 -1.94 4.92 -0.39
CA VAL A 25 -2.57 5.42 0.84
C VAL A 25 -4.04 5.10 0.81
N GLY A 26 -4.56 4.52 1.88
CA GLY A 26 -5.95 4.08 1.89
C GLY A 26 -6.47 3.61 3.23
N ILE A 27 -7.71 3.17 3.18
CA ILE A 27 -8.38 2.45 4.26
C ILE A 27 -8.52 1.00 3.82
N VAL A 28 -8.17 0.08 4.73
CA VAL A 28 -8.35 -1.36 4.55
C VAL A 28 -9.33 -1.88 5.60
N TRP A 29 -10.24 -2.75 5.20
CA TRP A 29 -11.20 -3.42 6.07
C TRP A 29 -10.90 -4.91 6.08
N PRO A 30 -10.28 -5.44 7.15
CA PRO A 30 -10.11 -6.88 7.32
C PRO A 30 -11.47 -7.54 7.59
N PRO A 31 -11.68 -8.81 7.18
CA PRO A 31 -12.90 -9.54 7.48
C PRO A 31 -13.19 -9.58 9.00
N GLY A 32 -14.35 -9.09 9.41
CA GLY A 32 -14.81 -9.15 10.81
C GLY A 32 -14.04 -8.27 11.80
N ARG A 33 -13.20 -7.33 11.33
CA ARG A 33 -12.44 -6.40 12.18
C ARG A 33 -12.71 -4.94 11.81
N SER A 34 -12.30 -4.05 12.71
CA SER A 34 -12.33 -2.60 12.48
C SER A 34 -11.41 -2.21 11.32
N PRO A 35 -11.75 -1.15 10.56
CA PRO A 35 -10.89 -0.63 9.51
C PRO A 35 -9.56 -0.10 10.04
N VAL A 36 -8.54 -0.16 9.19
CA VAL A 36 -7.20 0.40 9.44
C VAL A 36 -6.90 1.42 8.34
N VAL A 37 -6.38 2.58 8.74
CA VAL A 37 -5.79 3.55 7.80
C VAL A 37 -4.33 3.18 7.60
N MET A 38 -3.90 3.03 6.35
CA MET A 38 -2.54 2.64 5.99
C MET A 38 -1.96 3.59 4.96
N SER A 39 -0.67 3.86 5.08
CA SER A 39 0.10 4.72 4.19
C SER A 39 1.49 4.14 3.99
N VAL A 40 1.84 3.81 2.74
CA VAL A 40 3.17 3.34 2.37
C VAL A 40 3.76 4.32 1.35
N LEU A 41 4.88 4.93 1.71
CA LEU A 41 5.57 5.91 0.87
C LEU A 41 7.01 5.48 0.64
N THR A 42 7.43 5.41 -0.62
CA THR A 42 8.81 5.12 -1.00
C THR A 42 9.35 6.19 -1.94
N THR A 43 10.66 6.39 -1.88
CA THR A 43 11.45 7.25 -2.78
C THR A 43 12.86 6.68 -2.91
N LYS A 44 13.61 7.12 -3.91
CA LYS A 44 14.99 6.69 -4.21
C LYS A 44 15.89 7.92 -4.40
N HIS A 45 17.20 7.74 -4.36
CA HIS A 45 18.14 8.86 -4.50
C HIS A 45 18.32 9.34 -5.95
N ASP A 46 18.18 8.44 -6.92
CA ASP A 46 18.36 8.77 -8.34
C ASP A 46 17.06 9.30 -8.96
N THR A 47 17.13 10.50 -9.54
CA THR A 47 16.05 11.16 -10.29
C THR A 47 15.40 10.28 -11.36
N GLY A 48 16.19 9.44 -12.05
CA GLY A 48 15.75 8.56 -13.14
C GLY A 48 15.32 7.17 -12.67
N ALA A 49 15.36 6.89 -11.37
CA ALA A 49 15.01 5.59 -10.85
C ALA A 49 13.56 5.23 -11.14
N ALA A 50 13.33 3.97 -11.51
CA ALA A 50 11.99 3.44 -11.70
C ALA A 50 11.27 3.25 -10.34
N PRO A 51 9.94 3.47 -10.28
CA PRO A 51 9.14 3.14 -9.11
C PRO A 51 9.11 1.62 -8.87
N ASP A 52 8.86 1.22 -7.62
CA ASP A 52 8.81 -0.18 -7.21
C ASP A 52 7.47 -0.50 -6.53
N SER A 53 6.50 -0.96 -7.32
CA SER A 53 5.18 -1.34 -6.82
C SER A 53 5.21 -2.65 -6.01
N GLN A 54 6.23 -3.49 -6.20
CA GLN A 54 6.35 -4.73 -5.44
C GLN A 54 6.76 -4.44 -4.00
N LEU A 55 7.69 -3.51 -3.80
CA LEU A 55 8.06 -3.01 -2.47
C LEU A 55 6.84 -2.46 -1.70
N ILE A 56 5.92 -1.77 -2.38
CA ILE A 56 4.66 -1.32 -1.77
C ILE A 56 3.82 -2.51 -1.30
N ALA A 57 3.60 -3.51 -2.16
CA ALA A 57 2.77 -4.67 -1.85
C ALA A 57 3.36 -5.51 -0.71
N GLU A 58 4.68 -5.74 -0.72
CA GLU A 58 5.39 -6.45 0.34
C GLU A 58 5.29 -5.70 1.67
N THR A 59 5.54 -4.38 1.67
CA THR A 59 5.43 -3.55 2.87
C THR A 59 4.01 -3.56 3.43
N ALA A 60 2.98 -3.46 2.58
CA ALA A 60 1.58 -3.47 3.00
C ALA A 60 1.15 -4.82 3.63
N SER A 61 1.84 -5.92 3.32
CA SER A 61 1.58 -7.23 3.92
C SER A 61 2.03 -7.34 5.38
N LEU A 62 3.01 -6.53 5.81
CA LEU A 62 3.55 -6.60 7.18
C LEU A 62 2.54 -6.08 8.21
N PRO A 63 1.95 -4.87 8.08
CA PRO A 63 0.91 -4.42 8.99
C PRO A 63 -0.36 -5.25 8.87
N ALA A 64 -0.68 -5.80 7.70
CA ALA A 64 -1.80 -6.74 7.56
C ALA A 64 -1.61 -7.95 8.50
N THR A 65 -0.39 -8.42 8.69
CA THR A 65 -0.08 -9.51 9.64
C THR A 65 0.00 -9.03 11.10
N ALA A 66 0.48 -7.81 11.34
CA ALA A 66 0.73 -7.31 12.70
C ALA A 66 -0.49 -6.65 13.38
N LEU A 67 -1.45 -6.16 12.59
CA LEU A 67 -2.61 -5.40 13.05
C LEU A 67 -3.93 -6.18 12.93
N THR A 68 -3.89 -7.42 12.42
CA THR A 68 -5.07 -8.29 12.27
C THR A 68 -4.85 -9.70 12.79
#